data_AF-A0A971SJU0-F1
#
_entry.id   AF-A0A971SJU0-F1
#
_cell.length_a   1.000
_cell.length_b   1.000
_cell.length_c   1.000
_cell.angle_alpha   90.00
_cell.angle_beta   90.00
_cell.angle_gamma   90.00
#
_symmetry.space_group_name_H-M   'P 1'
#
loop_
_entity.id
_entity.type
_entity.pdbx_description
1 polymer ?
#
loop_
_entity_poly.entity_id
_entity_poly.type
_entity_poly.pdbx_seq_one_letter_code
_entity_poly.pdbx_strand_id
1 'polypeptide(L)'
;PVPTVLSVSADDLVLTAAQKDATRVVVKILDQCGNLLPFLDEIIQLEVEGPGRIQGPSTVVLKGGAIAFWVETRNEPGVISVTVRSQSVGEKTVRFEVV
;
A
#
# COMPACT_ATOMS: atom_id res chain seq x y z
N PRO A 1 1.40 -22.25 9.06
CA PRO A 1 1.84 -21.26 8.03
C PRO A 1 2.51 -20.08 8.76
N VAL A 2 3.60 -19.52 8.22
CA VAL A 2 4.42 -18.51 8.92
C VAL A 2 4.41 -17.20 8.12
N PRO A 3 4.11 -16.02 8.72
CA PRO A 3 4.24 -14.73 8.03
C PRO A 3 5.63 -14.56 7.44
N THR A 4 5.73 -14.46 6.11
CA THR A 4 7.04 -14.49 5.42
C THR A 4 7.19 -13.37 4.39
N VAL A 5 6.13 -13.01 3.66
CA VAL A 5 6.22 -12.01 2.58
C VAL A 5 5.19 -10.90 2.75
N LEU A 6 5.66 -9.66 2.79
CA LEU A 6 4.84 -8.46 2.65
C LEU A 6 4.65 -8.13 1.16
N SER A 7 3.50 -8.51 0.61
CA SER A 7 3.14 -8.20 -0.76
C SER A 7 2.39 -6.87 -0.83
N VAL A 8 2.99 -5.88 -1.48
CA VAL A 8 2.38 -4.58 -1.82
C VAL A 8 2.34 -4.46 -3.33
N SER A 9 1.16 -4.18 -3.89
CA SER A 9 0.90 -3.99 -5.31
C SER A 9 -0.06 -2.82 -5.50
N ALA A 10 0.25 -1.92 -6.43
CA ALA A 10 -0.70 -0.92 -6.89
C ALA A 10 -1.35 -1.37 -8.21
N ASP A 11 -2.55 -0.87 -8.48
CA ASP A 11 -3.24 -1.12 -9.73
C ASP A 11 -2.59 -0.30 -10.88
N ASP A 12 -2.08 0.90 -10.57
CA ASP A 12 -1.43 1.80 -11.54
C ASP A 12 -0.09 2.32 -10.99
N LEU A 13 0.88 2.53 -11.88
CA LEU A 13 2.19 3.12 -11.55
C LEU A 13 2.38 4.52 -12.16
N VAL A 14 1.45 4.98 -12.99
CA VAL A 14 1.46 6.30 -13.62
C VAL A 14 0.08 6.91 -13.43
N LEU A 15 0.02 8.09 -12.81
CA LEU A 15 -1.20 8.85 -12.53
C LEU A 15 -1.12 10.22 -13.18
N THR A 16 -2.25 10.89 -13.36
CA THR A 16 -2.28 12.25 -13.90
C THR A 16 -2.29 13.33 -12.82
N ALA A 17 -1.57 14.43 -13.08
CA ALA A 17 -1.66 15.69 -12.36
C ALA A 17 -2.77 16.62 -12.92
N ALA A 18 -3.32 16.34 -14.10
CA ALA A 18 -4.28 17.23 -14.76
C ALA A 18 -5.61 17.33 -14.02
N GLN A 19 -5.96 16.29 -13.27
CA GLN A 19 -7.16 16.19 -12.45
C GLN A 19 -6.86 15.30 -11.24
N LYS A 20 -7.80 15.24 -10.29
CA LYS A 20 -7.68 14.29 -9.19
C LYS A 20 -7.71 12.88 -9.76
N ASP A 21 -6.63 12.18 -9.52
CA ASP A 21 -6.45 10.79 -9.91
C ASP A 21 -6.13 9.96 -8.67
N ALA A 22 -6.43 8.68 -8.71
CA ALA A 22 -6.17 7.79 -7.60
C ALA A 22 -5.97 6.35 -8.05
N THR A 23 -5.03 5.66 -7.38
CA THR A 23 -4.85 4.22 -7.55
C THR A 23 -5.05 3.49 -6.24
N ARG A 24 -5.50 2.24 -6.34
CA ARG A 24 -5.67 1.34 -5.21
C ARG A 24 -4.38 0.58 -4.98
N VAL A 25 -3.96 0.51 -3.73
CA VAL A 25 -2.82 -0.28 -3.26
C VAL A 25 -3.32 -1.43 -2.41
N VAL A 26 -2.99 -2.66 -2.82
CA VAL A 26 -3.33 -3.90 -2.13
C VAL A 26 -2.13 -4.39 -1.33
N VAL A 27 -2.36 -4.65 -0.05
CA VAL A 27 -1.38 -5.21 0.89
C VAL A 27 -1.83 -6.59 1.33
N LYS A 28 -0.91 -7.55 1.32
CA LYS A 28 -1.13 -8.92 1.79
C LYS A 28 0.07 -9.37 2.59
N ILE A 29 -0.16 -10.19 3.60
CA ILE A 29 0.89 -10.98 4.23
C ILE A 29 0.71 -12.43 3.79
N LEU A 30 1.78 -12.97 3.20
CA LEU A 30 1.80 -14.32 2.65
C LEU A 30 2.72 -15.21 3.48
N ASP A 31 2.36 -16.49 3.53
CA ASP A 31 3.24 -17.52 4.07
C ASP A 31 4.37 -17.88 3.11
N GLN A 32 5.26 -18.76 3.54
CA GLN A 32 6.41 -19.21 2.76
C GLN A 32 6.06 -19.91 1.43
N CYS A 33 4.79 -20.30 1.25
CA CYS A 33 4.27 -20.93 0.03
C CYS A 33 3.41 -19.96 -0.81
N GLY A 34 3.32 -18.69 -0.42
CA GLY A 34 2.52 -17.68 -1.13
C GLY A 34 1.03 -17.67 -0.77
N ASN A 35 0.61 -18.39 0.28
CA ASN A 35 -0.79 -18.40 0.72
C ASN A 35 -1.08 -17.21 1.65
N LEU A 36 -2.32 -16.71 1.60
CA LEU A 36 -2.81 -15.77 2.61
C LEU A 36 -2.85 -16.40 4.00
N LEU A 37 -2.77 -15.56 5.03
CA LEU A 37 -2.99 -15.91 6.43
C LEU A 37 -4.32 -15.31 6.90
N PRO A 38 -5.46 -16.02 6.76
CA PRO A 38 -6.79 -15.41 6.92
C PRO A 38 -7.09 -14.88 8.32
N PHE A 39 -6.46 -15.47 9.33
CA PHE A 39 -6.67 -15.15 10.74
C PHE A 39 -5.57 -14.25 11.34
N LEU A 40 -4.66 -13.73 10.51
CA LEU A 40 -3.64 -12.79 10.95
C LEU A 40 -4.22 -11.38 10.98
N ASP A 41 -4.56 -10.90 12.18
CA ASP A 41 -4.96 -9.51 12.45
C ASP A 41 -3.73 -8.65 12.76
N GLU A 42 -2.94 -8.31 11.74
CA GLU A 42 -1.74 -7.51 11.89
C GLU A 42 -1.97 -6.02 11.61
N ILE A 43 -1.32 -5.15 12.40
CA ILE A 43 -1.30 -3.70 12.21
C ILE A 43 -0.32 -3.34 11.09
N ILE A 44 -0.83 -2.61 10.10
CA ILE A 44 -0.05 -2.05 9.00
C ILE A 44 0.01 -0.54 9.15
N GLN A 45 1.24 0.00 9.12
CA GLN A 45 1.47 1.44 9.09
C GLN A 45 1.76 1.88 7.65
N LEU A 46 1.16 3.00 7.27
CA LEU A 46 1.22 3.56 5.93
C LEU A 46 1.81 4.97 6.00
N GLU A 47 2.80 5.24 5.16
CA GLU A 47 3.43 6.55 5.02
C GLU A 47 3.46 6.93 3.54
N VAL A 48 3.19 8.20 3.25
CA VAL A 48 3.20 8.73 1.88
C VAL A 48 4.03 10.00 1.81
N GLU A 49 4.96 10.01 0.86
CA GLU A 49 5.77 11.15 0.48
C GLU A 49 5.48 11.55 -0.97
N GLY A 50 5.72 12.82 -1.31
CA GLY A 50 5.48 13.36 -2.65
C GLY A 50 4.08 13.97 -2.83
N PRO A 51 3.64 14.23 -4.08
CA PRO A 51 2.42 14.97 -4.40
C PRO A 51 1.15 14.10 -4.28
N GLY A 52 0.99 13.41 -3.14
CA GLY A 52 -0.10 12.46 -2.91
C GLY A 52 -0.62 12.47 -1.48
N ARG A 53 -1.69 11.71 -1.23
CA ARG A 53 -2.21 11.42 0.12
C ARG A 53 -2.93 10.08 0.18
N ILE A 54 -2.90 9.44 1.35
CA ILE A 54 -3.75 8.29 1.65
C ILE A 54 -5.19 8.78 1.83
N GLN A 55 -6.15 8.10 1.23
CA GLN A 55 -7.57 8.25 1.58
C GLN A 55 -7.91 7.29 2.71
N GLY A 56 -8.16 7.84 3.89
CA GLY A 56 -8.44 7.07 5.11
C GLY A 56 -7.30 7.14 6.14
N PRO A 57 -7.33 6.27 7.15
CA PRO A 57 -6.32 6.28 8.21
C PRO A 57 -4.96 5.76 7.72
N SER A 58 -3.88 6.29 8.30
CA SER A 58 -2.51 5.83 8.04
C SER A 58 -2.14 4.56 8.80
N THR A 59 -3.00 4.09 9.71
CA THR A 59 -2.82 2.83 10.43
C THR A 59 -4.07 1.98 10.22
N VAL A 60 -3.88 0.77 9.70
CA VAL A 60 -4.96 -0.17 9.38
C VAL A 60 -4.64 -1.56 9.91
N VAL A 61 -5.64 -2.43 9.97
CA VAL A 61 -5.47 -3.82 10.40
C VAL A 61 -5.86 -4.74 9.25
N LEU A 62 -5.05 -5.76 8.97
CA LEU A 62 -5.41 -6.78 7.98
C LEU A 62 -6.69 -7.51 8.38
N LYS A 63 -7.53 -7.82 7.39
CA LYS A 63 -8.73 -8.64 7.58
C LYS A 63 -8.74 -9.74 6.53
N GLY A 64 -8.74 -11.00 6.95
CA GLY A 64 -8.57 -12.11 6.01
C GLY A 64 -7.15 -12.19 5.42
N GLY A 65 -6.14 -11.63 6.08
CA GLY A 65 -4.75 -11.61 5.60
C GLY A 65 -4.44 -10.56 4.52
N ALA A 66 -5.41 -9.70 4.18
CA ALA A 66 -5.26 -8.66 3.17
C ALA A 66 -5.96 -7.35 3.57
N ILE A 67 -5.57 -6.26 2.94
CA ILE A 67 -6.29 -4.97 2.95
C ILE A 67 -5.98 -4.21 1.67
N ALA A 68 -6.80 -3.21 1.34
CA ALA A 68 -6.47 -2.24 0.32
C ALA A 68 -6.78 -0.83 0.82
N PHE A 69 -6.05 0.15 0.29
CA PHE A 69 -6.28 1.58 0.50
C PHE A 69 -6.08 2.33 -0.82
N TRP A 70 -6.52 3.59 -0.84
CA TRP A 70 -6.41 4.45 -2.01
C TRP A 70 -5.38 5.54 -1.78
N VAL A 71 -4.62 5.86 -2.82
CA VAL A 71 -3.69 6.99 -2.86
C VAL A 71 -4.15 7.96 -3.93
N GLU A 72 -4.42 9.20 -3.54
CA GLU A 72 -4.91 10.27 -4.41
C GLU A 72 -3.78 11.27 -4.71
N THR A 73 -3.69 11.73 -5.97
CA THR A 73 -2.77 12.79 -6.38
C THR A 73 -3.21 14.17 -5.87
N ARG A 74 -2.27 15.13 -5.85
CA ARG A 74 -2.52 16.53 -5.46
C ARG A 74 -2.49 17.51 -6.65
N ASN A 75 -2.82 17.02 -7.85
CA ASN A 75 -2.75 17.80 -9.11
C ASN A 75 -1.38 18.46 -9.36
N GLU A 76 -0.30 17.80 -8.92
CA GLU A 76 1.07 18.26 -9.06
C GLU A 76 1.92 17.11 -9.60
N PRO A 77 2.70 17.31 -10.68
CA PRO A 77 3.60 16.28 -11.20
C PRO A 77 4.70 15.92 -10.20
N GLY A 78 5.19 14.70 -10.24
CA GLY A 78 6.27 14.24 -9.37
C GLY A 78 6.19 12.75 -9.09
N VAL A 79 6.89 12.30 -8.04
CA VAL A 79 6.89 10.90 -7.64
C VAL A 79 6.23 10.77 -6.28
N ILE A 80 5.18 9.97 -6.20
CA ILE A 80 4.58 9.56 -4.93
C ILE A 80 5.29 8.29 -4.47
N SER A 81 5.79 8.28 -3.24
CA SER A 81 6.35 7.08 -2.60
C SER A 81 5.47 6.67 -1.43
N VAL A 82 5.00 5.42 -1.44
CA VAL A 82 4.18 4.84 -0.38
C VAL A 82 4.97 3.75 0.32
N THR A 83 5.25 3.94 1.60
CA THR A 83 5.89 2.93 2.43
C THR A 83 4.86 2.24 3.31
N VAL A 84 4.83 0.92 3.20
CA VAL A 84 3.95 0.04 3.97
C VAL A 84 4.82 -0.74 4.95
N ARG A 85 4.55 -0.63 6.24
CA ARG A 85 5.28 -1.33 7.31
C ARG A 85 4.39 -2.36 7.98
N SER A 86 4.87 -3.59 8.02
CA SER A 86 4.36 -4.71 8.79
C SER A 86 5.23 -4.88 10.04
N GLN A 87 4.60 -5.18 11.18
CA GLN A 87 5.32 -5.45 12.42
C GLN A 87 6.09 -6.77 12.36
N SER A 88 5.61 -7.76 11.60
CA SER A 88 6.16 -9.12 11.59
C SER A 88 7.12 -9.41 10.42
N VAL A 89 6.94 -8.75 9.27
CA VAL A 89 7.66 -9.09 8.02
C VAL A 89 8.60 -7.97 7.52
N GLY A 90 8.51 -6.77 8.09
CA GLY A 90 9.32 -5.61 7.68
C GLY A 90 8.53 -4.63 6.82
N GLU A 91 9.20 -3.92 5.90
CA GLU A 91 8.58 -2.85 5.12
C GLU A 91 8.78 -3.01 3.61
N LYS A 92 7.89 -2.39 2.84
CA LYS A 92 7.97 -2.32 1.39
C LYS A 92 7.48 -0.97 0.89
N THR A 93 8.22 -0.40 -0.05
CA THR A 93 7.86 0.86 -0.72
C THR A 93 7.42 0.60 -2.15
N VAL A 94 6.32 1.24 -2.57
CA VAL A 94 5.89 1.33 -3.96
C VAL A 94 5.93 2.79 -4.41
N ARG A 95 6.27 3.04 -5.68
CA ARG A 95 6.38 4.38 -6.25
C ARG A 95 5.43 4.53 -7.43
N PHE A 96 4.82 5.71 -7.54
CA PHE A 96 3.99 6.11 -8.66
C PHE A 96 4.57 7.37 -9.29
N GLU A 97 4.59 7.41 -10.61
CA GLU A 97 4.86 8.63 -11.36
C GLU A 97 3.57 9.42 -11.54
N VAL A 98 3.62 10.73 -11.34
CA VAL A 98 2.50 11.64 -11.57
C VAL A 98 2.90 12.60 -12.68
N VAL A 99 2.15 12.57 -13.79
CA VAL A 99 2.43 13.33 -15.02
C VAL A 99 1.36 14.35 -15.38
#